data_AF-A0A8T3RKH8-F1
#
_entry.id   AF-A0A8T3RKH8-F1
#
_cell.length_a   1.000
_cell.length_b   1.000
_cell.length_c   1.000
_cell.angle_alpha   90.00
_cell.angle_beta   90.00
_cell.angle_gamma   90.00
#
_symmetry.space_group_name_H-M   'P 1'
#
loop_
_entity.id
_entity.type
_entity.pdbx_description
1 polymer ?
#
loop_
_entity_poly.entity_id
_entity_poly.type
_entity_poly.pdbx_seq_one_letter_code
_entity_poly.pdbx_strand_id
1 'polypeptide(L)' 'MSMPLHLVLKHAARAFMLWGSGWKHRRLKGHTRQCTEWRDPVSGLWHRENAALRILYVEARHSR' A
#
# COMPACT_ATOMS: atom_id res chain seq x y z
N MET A 1 22.85 0.41 6.66
CA MET A 1 22.35 -0.50 5.60
C MET A 1 21.69 0.33 4.52
N SER A 2 22.39 0.62 3.42
CA SER A 2 21.78 1.32 2.27
C SER A 2 20.79 0.38 1.59
N MET A 3 19.50 0.73 1.65
CA MET A 3 18.48 0.02 0.89
C MET A 3 18.74 0.26 -0.60
N PRO A 4 18.83 -0.80 -1.43
CA PRO A 4 19.13 -0.63 -2.84
C PRO A 4 18.02 0.18 -3.52
N LEU A 5 18.41 1.15 -4.35
CA LEU A 5 17.53 2.15 -4.99
C LEU A 5 16.28 1.54 -5.65
N HIS A 6 16.41 0.34 -6.22
CA HIS A 6 15.29 -0.36 -6.87
C HIS A 6 14.17 -0.74 -5.89
N LEU A 7 14.47 -1.06 -4.62
CA LEU A 7 13.46 -1.34 -3.60
C LEU A 7 12.71 -0.07 -3.20
N VAL A 8 13.44 1.04 -3.08
CA VAL A 8 12.86 2.35 -2.75
C VAL A 8 11.91 2.81 -3.86
N LEU A 9 12.33 2.72 -5.13
CA LEU A 9 11.47 3.04 -6.27
C LEU A 9 10.22 2.16 -6.31
N LYS A 10 10.37 0.85 -6.04
CA LYS A 10 9.25 -0.09 -6.02
C LYS A 10 8.24 0.26 -4.93
N HIS A 11 8.69 0.62 -3.73
CA HIS A 11 7.81 1.07 -2.66
C HIS A 11 7.15 2.42 -2.97
N ALA A 12 7.89 3.37 -3.55
CA ALA A 12 7.32 4.65 -3.96
C ALA A 12 6.22 4.48 -5.02
N ALA A 13 6.46 3.65 -6.04
CA ALA A 13 5.46 3.35 -7.07
C ALA A 13 4.20 2.70 -6.49
N ARG A 14 4.36 1.75 -5.56
CA ARG A 14 3.24 1.11 -4.85
C ARG A 14 2.42 2.10 -4.04
N ALA A 15 3.09 2.95 -3.27
CA ALA A 15 2.42 3.99 -2.49
C ALA A 15 1.70 4.99 -3.40
N PHE A 16 2.30 5.35 -4.54
CA PHE A 16 1.69 6.24 -5.52
C PHE A 16 0.42 5.66 -6.14
N MET A 17 0.42 4.37 -6.52
CA MET A 17 -0.76 3.69 -7.05
C MET A 17 -1.92 3.67 -6.02
N LEU A 18 -1.61 3.36 -4.76
CA LEU A 18 -2.61 3.33 -3.70
C LEU A 18 -3.17 4.73 -3.41
N TRP A 19 -2.31 5.76 -3.33
CA TRP A 19 -2.77 7.15 -3.21
C TRP A 19 -3.64 7.61 -4.37
N GLY A 20 -3.24 7.31 -5.61
CA GLY A 20 -4.01 7.64 -6.81
C GLY A 20 -5.39 6.98 -6.83
N SER A 21 -5.56 5.87 -6.09
CA SER A 21 -6.81 5.13 -5.98
C SER A 21 -7.65 5.53 -4.76
N GLY A 22 -7.26 6.60 -4.05
CA GLY A 22 -8.01 7.12 -2.89
C GLY A 22 -7.74 6.38 -1.57
N TRP A 23 -6.79 5.46 -1.53
CA TRP A 23 -6.43 4.74 -0.31
C TRP A 23 -5.67 5.63 0.65
N LYS A 24 -6.01 5.57 1.94
CA LYS A 24 -5.36 6.35 3.00
C LYS A 24 -4.38 5.48 3.76
N HIS A 25 -3.12 5.88 3.92
CA HIS A 25 -2.17 5.10 4.71
C HIS A 25 -2.09 5.56 6.17
N ARG A 26 -1.65 4.66 7.06
CA ARG A 26 -1.16 4.98 8.40
C ARG A 26 0.12 4.20 8.68
N ARG A 27 1.01 4.79 9.47
CA ARG A 27 2.21 4.10 9.97
C ARG A 27 1.95 3.67 11.41
N LEU A 28 1.94 2.38 11.66
CA LEU A 28 1.94 1.84 13.02
C LEU A 28 3.38 1.83 13.53
N LYS A 29 3.65 2.64 14.56
CA LYS A 29 4.88 2.52 15.36
C LYS A 29 4.67 1.37 16.37
N GLY A 30 4.86 0.14 15.91
CA GLY A 30 4.97 -1.02 16.80
C GLY A 30 6.37 -1.13 17.39
N HIS A 31 6.47 -1.78 18.55
CA HIS A 31 7.71 -1.95 19.35
C HIS A 31 8.84 -2.69 18.61
N THR A 32 8.56 -3.33 17.46
CA THR A 32 9.51 -4.22 16.77
C THR A 32 9.58 -4.06 15.25
N ARG A 33 8.64 -3.35 14.60
CA ARG A 33 8.69 -3.08 13.14
C ARG A 33 7.75 -1.94 12.75
N GLN A 34 8.21 -1.05 11.89
CA GLN A 34 7.32 -0.10 11.20
C GLN A 34 6.42 -0.89 10.24
N CYS A 35 5.12 -0.92 10.52
CA CYS A 35 4.14 -1.50 9.60
C CYS A 35 3.31 -0.36 8.97
N THR A 36 3.28 -0.31 7.64
CA THR A 36 2.41 0.58 6.89
C THR A 36 1.12 -0.17 6.55
N GLU A 37 0.00 0.42 6.95
CA GLU A 37 -1.33 -0.05 6.59
C GLU A 37 -2.03 0.97 5.72
N TRP A 38 -2.96 0.49 4.92
CA TRP A 38 -3.71 1.23 3.91
C TRP A 38 -5.19 0.93 4.09
N ARG A 39 -5.99 1.99 4.19
CA ARG A 39 -7.43 1.91 4.32
C ARG A 39 -8.06 1.89 2.94
N ASP A 40 -8.84 0.86 2.69
CA ASP A 40 -9.67 0.74 1.49
C ASP A 40 -10.78 1.82 1.53
N PRO A 41 -10.92 2.65 0.49
CA PRO A 41 -12.00 3.64 0.42
C PRO A 41 -13.40 3.02 0.29
N VAL A 42 -13.53 1.80 -0.23
CA VAL A 42 -14.83 1.13 -0.45
C VAL A 42 -15.32 0.44 0.82
N SER A 43 -14.53 -0.51 1.36
CA SER A 43 -14.92 -1.24 2.57
C SER A 43 -14.62 -0.49 3.87
N GLY A 44 -13.73 0.51 3.83
CA GLY A 44 -13.27 1.23 5.01
C GLY A 44 -12.28 0.45 5.89
N LEU A 45 -11.91 -0.78 5.51
CA LEU A 45 -11.04 -1.68 6.26
C LEU A 45 -9.56 -1.33 6.08
N TRP A 46 -8.75 -1.66 7.08
CA TRP A 46 -7.29 -1.48 7.04
C TRP A 46 -6.60 -2.75 6.58
N HIS A 47 -5.75 -2.63 5.57
CA HIS A 47 -4.98 -3.71 4.98
C HIS A 47 -3.49 -3.39 5.01
N ARG A 48 -2.64 -4.40 5.14
CA ARG A 48 -1.20 -4.23 4.90
C ARG A 48 -0.93 -3.88 3.44
N GLU A 49 0.18 -3.20 3.15
CA GLU A 49 0.57 -2.77 1.80
C GLU A 49 0.41 -3.88 0.73
N ASN A 50 0.88 -5.10 0.99
CA ASN A 50 0.76 -6.22 0.04
C ASN A 50 -0.70 -6.63 -0.23
N ALA A 51 -1.56 -6.59 0.79
CA ALA A 51 -2.98 -6.92 0.63
C ALA A 51 -3.72 -5.80 -0.13
N ALA A 52 -3.45 -4.55 0.21
CA ALA A 52 -3.99 -3.38 -0.47
C ALA A 52 -3.69 -3.38 -1.98
N LEU A 53 -2.43 -3.66 -2.35
CA LEU A 53 -2.03 -3.77 -3.75
C LEU A 53 -2.73 -4.92 -4.48
N ARG A 54 -2.96 -6.05 -3.79
CA ARG A 54 -3.64 -7.20 -4.40
C ARG A 54 -5.12 -6.89 -4.67
N ILE A 55 -5.78 -6.21 -3.73
CA ILE A 55 -7.16 -5.74 -3.90
C ILE A 55 -7.23 -4.78 -5.08
N LEU A 56 -6.38 -3.75 -5.08
CA LEU A 56 -6.32 -2.77 -6.17
C LEU A 56 -6.07 -3.41 -7.54
N TYR A 57 -5.18 -4.42 -7.62
CA TYR A 57 -4.91 -5.13 -8.86
C TYR A 57 -6.14 -5.92 -9.36
N VAL A 58 -6.89 -6.55 -8.45
CA VAL A 58 -8.12 -7.28 -8.79
C VAL A 58 -9.19 -6.31 -9.27
N GLU A 59 -9.37 -5.18 -8.59
CA GLU A 59 -10.31 -4.13 -8.98
C GLU A 59 -9.96 -3.55 -10.36
N ALA A 60 -8.69 -3.18 -10.58
CA ALA A 60 -8.23 -2.67 -11.87
C ALA A 60 -8.39 -3.69 -13.02
N ARG A 61 -8.32 -4.99 -12.72
CA ARG A 61 -8.58 -6.06 -13.69
C ARG A 61 -10.06 -6.22 -14.01
N HIS A 62 -10.94 -6.04 -13.04
CA HIS A 62 -12.39 -6.13 -13.24
C HIS A 62 -12.99 -4.89 -13.92
N SER A 63 -12.31 -3.74 -13.85
CA SER A 63 -12.73 -2.50 -14.52
C SER A 63 -12.31 -2.41 -16.01
N ARG A 64 -11.77 -3.49 -16.59
CA ARG A 64 -11.47 -3.61 -18.03
C ARG A 64 -12.41 -4.62 -18.67
#